data_AF-A0A0B1SNG4-F1
#
_entry.id   AF-A0A0B1SNG4-F1
#
_cell.length_a   1.000
_cell.length_b   1.000
_cell.length_c   1.000
_cell.angle_alpha   90.00
_cell.angle_beta   90.00
_cell.angle_gamma   90.00
#
_symmetry.space_group_name_H-M   'P 1'
#
loop_
_entity.id
_entity.type
_entity.pdbx_description
1 polymer ?
#
loop_
_entity_poly.entity_id
_entity_poly.type
_entity_poly.pdbx_seq_one_letter_code
_entity_poly.pdbx_strand_id
1 'polypeptide(L)'
;MKAIEGKIKPVASTTRRPTTRKPSTTPKPRQLLKCLFIGDLYNFGKDADKYVDVSLLTFRNAIQVINSLPETESRINCVVLFSAQNNTQTLPALNPQNKEIKRIVAVGYDSTDLSKVVGSRGVAVSVPFYWKDSHAQTILNAILGKIKSTSIRRTARMPIMPVYI
;
A
#
# COMPACT_ATOMS: atom_id res chain seq x y z
N MET A 1 43.09 -61.54 51.13
CA MET A 1 41.75 -60.97 51.38
C MET A 1 41.83 -59.45 51.38
N LYS A 2 40.80 -58.81 50.83
CA LYS A 2 40.43 -57.38 50.83
C LYS A 2 41.06 -56.46 49.78
N ALA A 3 40.21 -56.15 48.79
CA ALA A 3 40.24 -54.96 47.95
C ALA A 3 39.90 -53.70 48.76
N ILE A 4 40.40 -52.53 48.32
CA ILE A 4 39.95 -51.22 48.79
C ILE A 4 39.77 -50.32 47.57
N GLU A 5 38.53 -49.88 47.39
CA GLU A 5 38.00 -49.11 46.27
C GLU A 5 38.44 -47.64 46.33
N GLY A 6 38.92 -47.12 45.20
CA GLY A 6 39.18 -45.69 45.00
C GLY A 6 37.89 -44.94 44.65
N LYS A 7 37.47 -43.99 45.49
CA LYS A 7 36.33 -43.10 45.24
C LYS A 7 36.69 -42.03 44.22
N ILE A 8 36.21 -42.17 42.98
CA ILE A 8 36.19 -41.10 41.97
C ILE A 8 34.92 -40.26 42.18
N LYS A 9 35.08 -38.95 42.38
CA LYS A 9 33.97 -37.99 42.48
C LYS A 9 33.31 -37.80 41.11
N PRO A 10 31.97 -37.73 40.98
CA PRO A 10 31.34 -37.46 39.70
C PRO A 10 31.53 -35.99 39.30
N VAL A 11 32.20 -35.77 38.18
CA VAL A 11 32.29 -34.46 37.51
C VAL A 11 30.95 -34.19 36.84
N ALA A 12 30.30 -33.09 37.22
CA ALA A 12 29.03 -32.66 36.63
C ALA A 12 29.19 -32.40 35.12
N SER A 13 28.42 -33.13 34.31
CA SER A 13 28.39 -32.98 32.85
C SER A 13 27.53 -31.77 32.48
N THR A 14 28.16 -30.67 32.08
CA THR A 14 27.46 -29.47 31.58
C THR A 14 27.11 -29.67 30.11
N THR A 15 25.87 -30.03 29.82
CA THR A 15 25.35 -30.15 28.44
C THR A 15 25.25 -28.76 27.80
N ARG A 16 26.13 -28.43 26.85
CA ARG A 16 26.01 -27.22 26.01
C ARG A 16 24.83 -27.36 25.05
N ARG A 17 23.80 -26.54 25.24
CA ARG A 17 22.66 -26.39 24.34
C ARG A 17 23.13 -25.84 22.98
N PRO A 18 22.78 -26.48 21.85
CA PRO A 18 23.11 -25.95 20.52
C PRO A 18 22.37 -24.63 20.29
N THR A 19 23.11 -23.53 20.07
CA THR A 19 22.54 -22.26 19.63
C THR A 19 22.30 -22.32 18.13
N THR A 20 21.05 -22.51 17.72
CA THR A 20 20.63 -22.31 16.32
C THR A 20 20.73 -20.82 16.00
N ARG A 21 21.76 -20.43 15.25
CA ARG A 21 21.93 -19.06 14.76
C ARG A 21 20.87 -18.81 13.68
N LYS A 22 19.86 -17.99 14.00
CA LYS A 22 18.85 -17.54 13.04
C LYS A 22 19.55 -16.84 11.87
N PRO A 23 19.25 -17.18 10.60
CA PRO A 23 19.83 -16.47 9.47
C PRO A 23 19.51 -14.98 9.58
N SER A 24 20.55 -14.15 9.59
CA SER A 24 20.41 -12.70 9.47
C SER A 24 19.99 -12.40 8.04
N THR A 25 18.70 -12.20 7.81
CA THR A 25 18.20 -11.65 6.55
C THR A 25 18.61 -10.18 6.50
N THR A 26 19.67 -9.86 5.76
CA THR A 26 20.00 -8.47 5.42
C THR A 26 18.77 -7.85 4.75
N PRO A 27 18.18 -6.77 5.30
CA PRO A 27 17.03 -6.12 4.68
C PRO A 27 17.42 -5.65 3.28
N LYS A 28 16.63 -6.02 2.27
CA LYS A 28 16.79 -5.51 0.90
C LYS A 28 16.92 -3.98 0.97
N PRO A 29 17.91 -3.36 0.29
CA PRO A 29 18.07 -1.91 0.29
C PRO A 29 16.75 -1.24 -0.06
N ARG A 30 16.34 -0.25 0.75
CA ARG A 30 15.10 0.50 0.50
C ARG A 30 15.29 1.22 -0.84
N GLN A 31 14.49 0.84 -1.82
CA GLN A 31 14.51 1.51 -3.13
C GLN A 31 14.10 2.97 -2.93
N LEU A 32 14.88 3.90 -3.49
CA LEU A 32 14.54 5.31 -3.50
C LEU A 32 13.23 5.49 -4.28
N LEU A 33 12.20 6.04 -3.64
CA LEU A 33 10.91 6.31 -4.27
C LEU A 33 10.98 7.63 -5.03
N LYS A 34 10.67 7.59 -6.33
CA LYS A 34 10.51 8.75 -7.20
C LYS A 34 9.04 8.82 -7.58
N CYS A 35 8.26 9.46 -6.74
CA CYS A 35 6.80 9.49 -6.87
C CYS A 35 6.33 10.66 -7.74
N LEU A 36 5.53 10.36 -8.75
CA LEU A 36 4.71 11.36 -9.46
C LEU A 36 3.39 11.54 -8.70
N PHE A 37 3.07 12.78 -8.33
CA PHE A 37 1.83 13.15 -7.66
C PHE A 37 0.88 13.82 -8.64
N ILE A 38 -0.37 13.36 -8.68
CA ILE A 38 -1.41 13.86 -9.58
C ILE A 38 -2.65 14.11 -8.74
N GLY A 39 -3.27 15.28 -8.88
CA GLY A 39 -4.44 15.64 -8.10
C GLY A 39 -5.58 16.12 -9.00
N ASP A 40 -6.75 15.51 -8.82
CA ASP A 40 -8.01 15.98 -9.37
C ASP A 40 -9.02 16.18 -8.24
N LEU A 41 -9.01 17.39 -7.69
CA LEU A 41 -9.85 17.80 -6.56
C LEU A 41 -11.09 18.55 -7.04
N TYR A 42 -11.63 18.11 -8.19
CA TYR A 42 -12.76 18.71 -8.90
C TYR A 42 -13.94 19.12 -8.01
N ASN A 43 -14.24 18.34 -6.97
CA ASN A 43 -15.38 18.58 -6.07
C ASN A 43 -15.04 19.31 -4.77
N PHE A 44 -13.83 19.83 -4.62
CA PHE A 44 -13.41 20.51 -3.38
C PHE A 44 -13.65 22.02 -3.40
N GLY A 45 -13.92 22.60 -4.58
CA GLY A 45 -14.20 24.03 -4.75
C GLY A 45 -15.70 24.35 -4.63
N LYS A 46 -16.02 25.59 -4.25
CA LYS A 46 -17.42 26.09 -4.18
C LYS A 46 -18.03 26.37 -5.57
N ASP A 47 -17.21 26.36 -6.61
CA ASP A 47 -17.59 26.70 -7.99
C ASP A 47 -17.45 25.47 -8.89
N ALA A 48 -18.21 24.41 -8.64
CA ALA A 48 -18.22 23.20 -9.46
C ALA A 48 -18.42 23.52 -10.97
N ASP A 49 -19.17 24.59 -11.24
CA ASP A 49 -19.51 25.09 -12.57
C ASP A 49 -18.30 25.61 -13.37
N LYS A 50 -17.18 25.96 -12.71
CA LYS A 50 -15.94 26.41 -13.39
C LYS A 50 -15.11 25.27 -13.96
N TYR A 51 -15.42 24.03 -13.60
CA TYR A 51 -14.59 22.89 -13.96
C TYR A 51 -15.24 21.95 -14.99
N VAL A 52 -16.52 22.17 -15.34
CA VAL A 52 -17.47 21.25 -16.01
C VAL A 52 -17.01 20.57 -17.30
N ASP A 53 -16.03 21.10 -18.02
CA ASP A 53 -15.60 20.51 -19.30
C ASP A 53 -14.13 20.02 -19.33
N VAL A 54 -13.28 20.52 -18.42
CA VAL A 54 -11.82 20.34 -18.57
C VAL A 54 -11.26 19.24 -17.66
N SER A 55 -11.86 18.97 -16.49
CA SER A 55 -11.26 18.09 -15.48
C SER A 55 -11.36 16.59 -15.78
N LEU A 56 -12.52 16.08 -16.21
CA LEU A 56 -12.66 14.65 -16.49
C LEU A 56 -11.78 14.20 -17.65
N LEU A 57 -11.70 15.02 -18.71
CA LEU A 57 -10.79 14.81 -19.83
C LEU A 57 -9.33 14.90 -19.37
N THR A 58 -8.97 15.89 -18.57
CA THR A 58 -7.58 16.05 -18.09
C THR A 58 -7.14 14.90 -17.19
N PHE A 59 -8.00 14.40 -16.29
CA PHE A 59 -7.63 13.32 -15.38
C PHE A 59 -7.58 11.95 -16.08
N ARG A 60 -8.53 11.67 -16.99
CA ARG A 60 -8.47 10.49 -17.86
C ARG A 60 -7.22 10.52 -18.73
N ASN A 61 -6.90 11.66 -19.34
CA ASN A 61 -5.70 11.82 -20.17
C ASN A 61 -4.42 11.62 -19.35
N ALA A 62 -4.37 12.13 -18.11
CA ALA A 62 -3.23 11.89 -17.22
C ALA A 62 -3.01 10.38 -16.97
N ILE A 63 -4.07 9.63 -16.67
CA ILE A 63 -3.97 8.16 -16.50
C ILE A 63 -3.48 7.49 -17.79
N GLN A 64 -3.98 7.91 -18.96
CA GLN A 64 -3.55 7.37 -20.25
C GLN A 64 -2.06 7.62 -20.52
N VAL A 65 -1.58 8.83 -20.23
CA VAL A 65 -0.15 9.18 -20.37
C VAL A 65 0.70 8.27 -19.48
N ILE A 66 0.33 8.12 -18.21
CA ILE A 66 1.06 7.24 -17.26
C ILE A 66 1.03 5.79 -17.73
N ASN A 67 -0.12 5.33 -18.21
CA ASN A 67 -0.27 3.98 -18.73
C ASN A 67 0.66 3.71 -19.91
N SER A 68 0.94 4.75 -20.70
CA SER A 68 1.73 4.71 -21.94
C SER A 68 3.19 5.12 -21.75
N LEU A 69 3.65 5.38 -20.52
CA LEU A 69 5.05 5.72 -20.26
C LEU A 69 5.96 4.58 -20.74
N PRO A 70 7.05 4.88 -21.47
CA PRO A 70 7.94 3.86 -21.98
C PRO A 70 8.76 3.24 -20.83
N GLU A 71 9.22 1.99 -20.98
CA GLU A 71 10.08 1.32 -19.99
C GLU A 71 11.42 2.05 -19.77
N THR A 72 11.88 2.84 -20.74
CA THR A 72 13.08 3.68 -20.62
C THR A 72 12.92 4.84 -19.63
N GLU A 73 11.67 5.19 -19.27
CA GLU A 73 11.36 6.25 -18.32
C GLU A 73 11.53 5.75 -16.88
N SER A 74 12.78 5.68 -16.41
CA SER A 74 13.15 5.20 -15.07
C SER A 74 13.17 6.31 -14.00
N ARG A 75 12.78 7.54 -14.36
CA ARG A 75 12.70 8.66 -13.41
C ARG A 75 11.51 8.54 -12.46
N ILE A 76 10.54 7.68 -12.77
CA ILE A 76 9.33 7.46 -11.97
C ILE A 76 9.21 5.97 -11.66
N ASN A 77 9.08 5.63 -10.38
CA ASN A 77 8.82 4.26 -9.94
C ASN A 77 7.59 4.14 -9.02
N CYS A 78 6.91 5.26 -8.81
CA CYS A 78 5.81 5.42 -7.88
C CYS A 78 4.82 6.44 -8.45
N VAL A 79 3.52 6.14 -8.37
CA VAL A 79 2.44 7.05 -8.76
C VAL A 79 1.50 7.20 -7.58
N VAL A 80 1.20 8.45 -7.23
CA VAL A 80 0.26 8.81 -6.16
C VAL A 80 -0.81 9.71 -6.75
N LEU A 81 -2.05 9.24 -6.73
CA LEU A 81 -3.19 9.89 -7.34
C LEU A 81 -4.13 10.37 -6.25
N PHE A 82 -4.49 11.65 -6.25
CA PHE A 82 -5.50 12.23 -5.37
C PHE A 82 -6.74 12.53 -6.18
N SER A 83 -7.91 12.11 -5.70
CA SER A 83 -9.17 12.45 -6.36
C SER A 83 -10.28 12.70 -5.37
N ALA A 84 -11.13 13.68 -5.67
CA ALA A 84 -12.41 13.92 -5.01
C ALA A 84 -13.59 13.63 -5.96
N GLN A 85 -13.39 12.89 -7.05
CA GLN A 85 -14.45 12.67 -8.03
C GLN A 85 -15.64 11.91 -7.45
N ASN A 86 -16.85 12.36 -7.80
CA ASN A 86 -18.11 11.71 -7.41
C ASN A 86 -18.36 10.44 -8.24
N ASN A 87 -17.85 10.37 -9.48
CA ASN A 87 -18.03 9.22 -10.34
C ASN A 87 -16.70 8.67 -10.86
N THR A 88 -16.15 7.70 -10.14
CA THR A 88 -14.89 7.04 -10.50
C THR A 88 -15.08 5.89 -11.51
N GLN A 89 -16.32 5.54 -11.87
CA GLN A 89 -16.59 4.44 -12.81
C GLN A 89 -16.19 4.79 -14.25
N THR A 90 -16.12 6.08 -14.54
CA THR A 90 -15.71 6.62 -15.83
C THR A 90 -14.19 6.65 -15.97
N LEU A 91 -13.43 6.49 -14.89
CA LEU A 91 -11.98 6.55 -14.93
C LEU A 91 -11.38 5.24 -15.45
N PRO A 92 -10.42 5.31 -16.39
CA PRO A 92 -9.69 4.13 -16.82
C PRO A 92 -8.88 3.56 -15.67
N ALA A 93 -8.62 2.26 -15.71
CA ALA A 93 -7.70 1.63 -14.78
C ALA A 93 -6.29 2.19 -14.98
N LEU A 94 -5.63 2.52 -13.87
CA LEU A 94 -4.22 2.90 -13.81
C LEU A 94 -3.39 1.61 -13.85
N ASN A 95 -2.96 1.25 -15.06
CA ASN A 95 -2.19 0.06 -15.35
C ASN A 95 -0.97 0.42 -16.22
N PRO A 96 0.09 0.96 -15.61
CA PRO A 96 1.32 1.32 -16.32
C PRO A 96 1.95 0.12 -16.99
N GLN A 97 2.27 0.26 -18.28
CA GLN A 97 3.05 -0.72 -19.04
C GLN A 97 4.51 -0.72 -18.57
N ASN A 98 5.04 0.45 -18.18
CA ASN A 98 6.37 0.56 -17.59
C ASN A 98 6.46 -0.20 -16.25
N LYS A 99 7.27 -1.26 -16.24
CA LYS A 99 7.49 -2.15 -15.09
C LYS A 99 8.33 -1.52 -13.98
N GLU A 100 9.01 -0.41 -14.23
CA GLU A 100 9.69 0.35 -13.19
C GLU A 100 8.70 1.04 -12.23
N ILE A 101 7.46 1.27 -12.67
CA ILE A 101 6.38 1.76 -11.81
C ILE A 101 5.87 0.60 -10.92
N LYS A 102 6.51 0.49 -9.76
CA LYS A 102 6.33 -0.57 -8.77
C LYS A 102 5.31 -0.22 -7.68
N ARG A 103 4.96 1.06 -7.54
CA ARG A 103 4.06 1.56 -6.50
C ARG A 103 2.94 2.38 -7.11
N ILE A 104 1.70 2.00 -6.81
CA ILE A 104 0.51 2.75 -7.21
C ILE A 104 -0.32 2.96 -5.96
N VAL A 105 -0.57 4.22 -5.62
CA VAL A 105 -1.43 4.62 -4.51
C VAL A 105 -2.46 5.60 -5.04
N ALA A 106 -3.73 5.37 -4.72
CA ALA A 106 -4.79 6.34 -4.96
C ALA A 106 -5.42 6.76 -3.64
N VAL A 107 -5.59 8.05 -3.45
CA VAL A 107 -6.15 8.68 -2.28
C VAL A 107 -7.48 9.31 -2.69
N GLY A 108 -8.56 8.69 -2.24
CA GLY A 108 -9.92 9.18 -2.45
C GLY A 108 -10.33 10.11 -1.32
N TYR A 109 -10.68 11.34 -1.66
CA TYR A 109 -11.20 12.30 -0.71
C TYR A 109 -12.72 12.14 -0.55
N ASP A 110 -13.25 12.51 0.62
CA ASP A 110 -14.69 12.50 0.90
C ASP A 110 -15.40 11.21 0.48
N SER A 111 -14.82 10.07 0.88
CA SER A 111 -15.33 8.73 0.56
C SER A 111 -15.30 8.33 -0.93
N THR A 112 -14.63 9.08 -1.81
CA THR A 112 -14.38 8.66 -3.20
C THR A 112 -13.68 7.29 -3.23
N ASP A 113 -14.30 6.31 -3.89
CA ASP A 113 -13.71 4.96 -4.06
C ASP A 113 -12.89 4.87 -5.35
N LEU A 114 -11.58 4.67 -5.19
CA LEU A 114 -10.61 4.51 -6.29
C LEU A 114 -10.11 3.06 -6.43
N SER A 115 -10.71 2.10 -5.73
CA SER A 115 -10.29 0.68 -5.76
C SER A 115 -10.28 0.09 -7.17
N LYS A 116 -11.29 0.42 -7.99
CA LYS A 116 -11.36 0.00 -9.41
C LYS A 116 -10.28 0.67 -10.27
N VAL A 117 -9.93 1.92 -9.97
CA VAL A 117 -8.91 2.68 -10.72
C VAL A 117 -7.54 2.07 -10.52
N VAL A 118 -7.16 1.76 -9.28
CA VAL A 118 -5.83 1.17 -9.00
C VAL A 118 -5.77 -0.34 -9.22
N GLY A 119 -6.94 -1.00 -9.27
CA GLY A 119 -7.06 -2.44 -9.41
C GLY A 119 -6.28 -3.21 -8.34
N SER A 120 -5.87 -4.43 -8.68
CA SER A 120 -5.08 -5.31 -7.78
C SER A 120 -3.60 -4.94 -7.70
N ARG A 121 -3.10 -4.06 -8.57
CA ARG A 121 -1.69 -3.63 -8.58
C ARG A 121 -1.40 -2.51 -7.59
N GLY A 122 -2.40 -1.75 -7.18
CA GLY A 122 -2.22 -0.60 -6.29
C GLY A 122 -2.99 -0.72 -4.96
N VAL A 123 -2.94 0.38 -4.21
CA VAL A 123 -3.62 0.54 -2.92
C VAL A 123 -4.52 1.78 -3.02
N ALA A 124 -5.81 1.60 -2.77
CA ALA A 124 -6.74 2.71 -2.60
C ALA A 124 -6.86 3.04 -1.10
N VAL A 125 -6.70 4.31 -0.76
CA VAL A 125 -6.84 4.85 0.59
C VAL A 125 -7.96 5.88 0.54
N SER A 126 -9.02 5.70 1.34
CA SER A 126 -10.06 6.71 1.48
C SER A 126 -9.78 7.57 2.70
N VAL A 127 -9.93 8.89 2.56
CA VAL A 127 -9.78 9.86 3.65
C VAL A 127 -11.01 10.75 3.75
N PRO A 128 -11.41 11.16 4.96
CA PRO A 128 -12.60 11.98 5.16
C PRO A 128 -12.37 13.45 4.79
N PHE A 129 -13.46 14.22 4.71
CA PHE A 129 -13.40 15.68 4.46
C PHE A 129 -12.60 16.47 5.50
N TYR A 130 -12.52 15.97 6.73
CA TYR A 130 -11.69 16.56 7.77
C TYR A 130 -10.56 15.59 8.11
N TRP A 131 -9.46 15.71 7.35
CA TRP A 131 -8.30 14.86 7.57
C TRP A 131 -7.55 15.23 8.86
N LYS A 132 -6.79 14.27 9.37
CA LYS A 132 -6.03 14.30 10.62
C LYS A 132 -4.65 13.71 10.34
N ASP A 133 -3.71 13.90 11.24
CA ASP A 133 -2.35 13.33 11.12
C ASP A 133 -2.36 11.80 10.90
N SER A 134 -3.33 11.09 11.50
CA SER A 134 -3.52 9.65 11.28
C SER A 134 -3.82 9.28 9.83
N HIS A 135 -4.56 10.12 9.10
CA HIS A 135 -4.85 9.92 7.68
C HIS A 135 -3.60 10.18 6.83
N ALA A 136 -2.84 11.23 7.14
CA ALA A 136 -1.56 11.50 6.48
C ALA A 136 -0.57 10.33 6.70
N GLN A 137 -0.51 9.79 7.92
CA GLN A 137 0.34 8.63 8.24
C GLN A 137 -0.09 7.37 7.46
N THR A 138 -1.39 7.19 7.24
CA THR A 138 -1.93 6.07 6.45
C THR A 138 -1.50 6.18 4.98
N ILE A 139 -1.62 7.37 4.38
CA ILE A 139 -1.15 7.65 3.02
C ILE A 139 0.35 7.40 2.91
N LEU A 140 1.13 7.92 3.86
CA LEU A 140 2.59 7.69 3.91
C LEU A 140 2.91 6.20 3.97
N ASN A 141 2.20 5.43 4.80
CA ASN A 141 2.39 3.99 4.91
C ASN A 141 2.03 3.25 3.61
N ALA A 142 1.01 3.69 2.87
CA ALA A 142 0.69 3.17 1.54
C ALA A 142 1.83 3.45 0.54
N ILE A 143 2.32 4.69 0.49
CA ILE A 143 3.42 5.10 -0.40
C ILE A 143 4.68 4.30 -0.09
N LEU A 144 4.99 4.11 1.21
CA LEU A 144 6.12 3.31 1.65
C LEU A 144 5.93 1.80 1.46
N GLY A 145 4.75 1.35 1.01
CA GLY A 145 4.46 -0.07 0.74
C GLY A 145 4.28 -0.91 2.00
N LYS A 146 3.98 -0.28 3.14
CA LYS A 146 3.65 -0.97 4.40
C LYS A 146 2.22 -1.53 4.38
N ILE A 147 1.37 -1.00 3.49
CA ILE A 147 0.02 -1.49 3.23
C ILE A 147 0.10 -2.37 1.98
N LYS A 148 -0.35 -3.63 2.09
CA LYS A 148 -0.43 -4.54 0.94
C LYS A 148 -1.73 -4.28 0.19
N SER A 149 -1.71 -4.38 -1.14
CA SER A 149 -2.92 -4.33 -1.96
C SER A 149 -3.93 -5.34 -1.43
N THR A 150 -5.17 -4.90 -1.31
CA THR A 150 -6.32 -5.72 -0.95
C THR A 150 -6.48 -6.78 -2.03
N SER A 151 -5.75 -7.89 -1.93
CA SER A 151 -6.20 -9.15 -2.49
C SER A 151 -7.60 -9.33 -1.92
N ILE A 152 -8.61 -9.25 -2.78
CA ILE A 152 -9.96 -9.69 -2.46
C ILE A 152 -9.82 -11.18 -2.14
N ARG A 153 -9.47 -11.52 -0.90
CA ARG A 153 -10.02 -12.72 -0.27
C ARG A 153 -11.49 -12.39 -0.07
N ARG A 154 -12.28 -12.71 -1.08
CA ARG A 154 -13.71 -12.96 -0.93
C ARG A 154 -13.81 -14.06 0.13
N THR A 155 -13.99 -13.71 1.39
CA THR A 155 -14.54 -14.53 2.48
C THR A 155 -14.44 -13.78 3.81
N ALA A 156 -15.51 -13.06 4.17
CA ALA A 156 -16.18 -13.19 5.47
C ALA A 156 -17.48 -12.40 5.39
N ARG A 157 -18.59 -13.06 5.72
CA ARG A 157 -19.94 -12.52 5.80
C ARG A 157 -19.94 -11.26 6.66
N MET A 158 -20.62 -10.20 6.21
CA MET A 158 -21.04 -9.12 7.09
C MET A 158 -21.84 -9.72 8.26
N PRO A 159 -21.54 -9.38 9.53
CA PRO A 159 -22.47 -9.68 10.61
C PRO A 159 -23.74 -8.85 10.38
N ILE A 160 -24.88 -9.54 10.36
CA ILE A 160 -26.20 -8.92 10.35
C ILE A 160 -26.31 -8.15 11.67
N MET A 161 -26.42 -6.82 11.59
CA MET A 161 -26.72 -5.99 12.76
C MET A 161 -28.16 -6.26 13.19
N PRO A 162 -28.44 -6.51 14.48
CA PRO A 162 -29.81 -6.68 14.93
C PRO A 162 -30.56 -5.34 14.78
N VAL A 163 -31.64 -5.38 14.02
CA VAL A 163 -32.65 -4.33 14.00
C VAL A 163 -33.34 -4.38 15.36
N TYR A 164 -33.10 -3.38 16.20
CA TYR A 164 -33.93 -3.15 17.38
C TYR A 164 -35.26 -2.54 16.90
N ILE A 165 -36.33 -3.32 17.05
CA ILE A 165 -37.73 -2.87 17.00
C ILE A 165 -38.14 -2.53 18.43
#